data_AF-A0A2V7R1B6-F1
#
_entry.id   AF-A0A2V7R1B6-F1
#
_cell.length_a   1.000
_cell.length_b   1.000
_cell.length_c   1.000
_cell.angle_alpha   90.00
_cell.angle_beta   90.00
_cell.angle_gamma   90.00
#
_symmetry.space_group_name_H-M   'P 1'
#
loop_
_entity.id
_entity.type
_entity.pdbx_description
1 polymer ?
#
loop_
_entity_poly.entity_id
_entity_poly.type
_entity_poly.pdbx_seq_one_letter_code
_entity_poly.pdbx_strand_id
1 'polypeptide(L)'
;MSYAQLVQVRNVARLLLSILAHRPEDPAAVSARLTEWKVELSQATIVAGTVTFTVTNAGSIPHALEVEGQGIEQETGVIQPGASATLTLTLKPGTYEVYCPVGNDSHKKLGMDAELKVAPATGAAASDYNGAGAMAGMGAPAPSIQAIRVTGGGPVIQILPGPFPFPDSAAPILQQFGDEREGLESQVKNGPYSNNVTRVGGTFAFTAWDKGATRDSVDGLAEFATQDGARWKLVLDRVQTKDVPHHPRFGGVILGLYYHGNTAVHTPLVPTINSAVALWAFGHLYKNGALVTDNAMVHVMLLSRTRRNGDFAIACWDCSKNTIDELQLQILPGPGEPKFDAPGGFLFVNWEKSGSRKP
;
A
#
# COMPACT_ATOMS: atom_id res chain seq x y z
N MET A 1 -49.12 4.49 84.88
CA MET A 1 -49.43 3.47 83.86
C MET A 1 -48.12 3.18 83.12
N SER A 2 -47.16 2.39 83.63
CA SER A 2 -47.05 0.91 83.66
C SER A 2 -47.57 0.25 82.38
N TYR A 3 -46.83 -0.56 81.61
CA TYR A 3 -45.82 -1.57 81.94
C TYR A 3 -44.80 -1.76 80.78
N ALA A 4 -43.59 -2.19 81.11
CA ALA A 4 -42.59 -2.73 80.17
C ALA A 4 -42.79 -4.24 79.94
N GLN A 5 -42.37 -4.79 78.78
CA GLN A 5 -41.66 -6.07 78.70
C GLN A 5 -41.08 -6.38 77.30
N LEU A 6 -39.93 -7.07 77.33
CA LEU A 6 -39.06 -7.53 76.24
C LEU A 6 -39.46 -8.93 75.69
N VAL A 7 -38.75 -9.34 74.61
CA VAL A 7 -38.50 -10.73 74.09
C VAL A 7 -39.58 -11.21 73.07
N GLN A 8 -39.35 -11.84 71.89
CA GLN A 8 -38.26 -12.66 71.37
C GLN A 8 -38.19 -12.67 69.81
N VAL A 9 -37.01 -13.00 69.31
CA VAL A 9 -36.62 -13.37 67.93
C VAL A 9 -37.39 -14.59 67.41
N ARG A 10 -37.73 -14.62 66.10
CA ARG A 10 -37.76 -15.87 65.32
C ARG A 10 -37.59 -15.65 63.80
N ASN A 11 -36.46 -16.16 63.30
CA ASN A 11 -36.10 -16.35 61.90
C ASN A 11 -37.13 -17.24 61.17
N VAL A 12 -37.50 -16.86 59.94
CA VAL A 12 -37.80 -17.83 58.87
C VAL A 12 -37.27 -17.26 57.55
N ALA A 13 -36.17 -17.83 57.06
CA ALA A 13 -35.65 -17.59 55.73
C ALA A 13 -36.59 -18.22 54.68
N ARG A 14 -37.05 -17.42 53.70
CA ARG A 14 -37.63 -17.94 52.47
C ARG A 14 -36.53 -18.05 51.42
N LEU A 15 -36.27 -19.27 50.98
CA LEU A 15 -35.39 -19.62 49.88
C LEU A 15 -36.07 -19.23 48.57
N LEU A 16 -35.53 -18.22 47.86
CA LEU A 16 -35.81 -17.98 46.45
C LEU A 16 -34.57 -18.45 45.68
N LEU A 17 -34.69 -19.62 45.03
CA LEU A 17 -33.72 -20.04 44.01
C LEU A 17 -33.97 -19.20 42.75
N SER A 18 -33.18 -18.14 42.58
CA SER A 18 -33.04 -17.45 41.30
C SER A 18 -32.01 -18.22 40.48
N ILE A 19 -32.45 -18.95 39.47
CA ILE A 19 -31.55 -19.51 38.46
C ILE A 19 -31.03 -18.31 37.64
N LEU A 20 -29.76 -17.96 37.83
CA LEU A 20 -29.04 -17.05 36.94
C LEU A 20 -28.92 -17.74 35.57
N ALA A 21 -29.79 -17.40 34.64
CA ALA A 21 -29.57 -17.68 33.24
C ALA A 21 -28.25 -17.01 32.83
N HIS A 22 -27.32 -17.79 32.26
CA HIS A 22 -26.11 -17.26 31.62
C HIS A 22 -26.56 -16.23 30.58
N ARG A 23 -26.23 -14.97 30.79
CA ARG A 23 -26.23 -14.00 29.69
C ARG A 23 -25.18 -14.49 28.68
N PRO A 24 -25.45 -14.51 27.37
CA PRO A 24 -24.36 -14.58 26.42
C PRO A 24 -23.41 -13.44 26.77
N GLU A 25 -22.13 -13.74 26.99
CA GLU A 25 -21.11 -12.69 27.14
C GLU A 25 -21.26 -11.77 25.91
N ASP A 26 -21.45 -10.47 26.14
CA ASP A 26 -21.53 -9.52 25.04
C ASP A 26 -20.29 -9.70 24.16
N PRO A 27 -20.44 -9.80 22.82
CA PRO A 27 -19.31 -10.01 21.93
C PRO A 27 -18.19 -9.03 22.24
N ALA A 28 -16.95 -9.51 22.35
CA ALA A 28 -15.82 -8.62 22.55
C ALA A 28 -15.77 -7.61 21.40
N ALA A 29 -15.76 -6.32 21.72
CA ALA A 29 -15.76 -5.25 20.74
C ALA A 29 -14.33 -4.76 20.51
N VAL A 30 -13.80 -5.00 19.31
CA VAL A 30 -12.48 -4.50 18.90
C VAL A 30 -12.69 -3.41 17.85
N SER A 31 -12.16 -2.21 18.07
CA SER A 31 -12.13 -1.21 17.01
C SER A 31 -10.84 -1.36 16.22
N ALA A 32 -10.93 -1.37 14.89
CA ALA A 32 -9.79 -1.31 13.99
C ALA A 32 -9.79 0.02 13.24
N ARG A 33 -8.79 0.85 13.48
CA ARG A 33 -8.57 2.09 12.74
C ARG A 33 -7.56 1.82 11.63
N LEU A 34 -8.00 1.97 10.40
CA LEU A 34 -7.20 1.78 9.20
C LEU A 34 -6.68 3.15 8.73
N THR A 35 -5.37 3.24 8.56
CA THR A 35 -4.72 4.30 7.79
C THR A 35 -3.75 3.66 6.81
N GLU A 36 -3.23 4.45 5.88
CA GLU A 36 -2.20 4.01 4.96
C GLU A 36 -1.11 3.25 5.70
N TRP A 37 -0.97 1.98 5.32
CA TRP A 37 0.10 1.07 5.76
C TRP A 37 0.06 0.70 7.24
N LYS A 38 -1.06 0.95 7.95
CA LYS A 38 -1.20 0.60 9.37
C LYS A 38 -2.60 0.09 9.70
N VAL A 39 -2.65 -1.04 10.40
CA VAL A 39 -3.83 -1.49 11.14
C VAL A 39 -3.61 -1.18 12.62
N GLU A 40 -4.50 -0.37 13.20
CA GLU A 40 -4.45 -0.05 14.63
C GLU A 40 -5.67 -0.67 15.34
N LEU A 41 -5.41 -1.72 16.11
CA LEU A 41 -6.41 -2.39 16.93
C LEU A 41 -6.51 -1.73 18.30
N SER A 42 -7.72 -1.57 18.85
CA SER A 42 -7.89 -1.12 20.24
C SER A 42 -7.30 -2.09 21.26
N GLN A 43 -7.16 -3.37 20.89
CA GLN A 43 -6.64 -4.43 21.73
C GLN A 43 -5.81 -5.40 20.89
N ALA A 44 -4.56 -5.65 21.29
CA ALA A 44 -3.72 -6.69 20.71
C ALA A 44 -3.97 -8.08 21.31
N THR A 45 -4.75 -8.15 22.39
CA THR A 45 -5.13 -9.41 23.04
C THR A 45 -6.58 -9.36 23.51
N ILE A 46 -7.33 -10.40 23.16
CA ILE A 46 -8.73 -10.58 23.54
C ILE A 46 -8.98 -12.01 24.05
N VAL A 47 -10.17 -12.25 24.59
CA VAL A 47 -10.60 -13.59 25.02
C VAL A 47 -11.32 -14.31 23.88
N ALA A 48 -11.13 -15.63 23.79
CA ALA A 48 -11.81 -16.48 22.83
C ALA A 48 -13.34 -16.39 22.96
N GLY A 49 -14.04 -16.41 21.83
CA GLY A 49 -15.49 -16.23 21.78
C GLY A 49 -15.92 -15.44 20.55
N THR A 50 -17.16 -14.95 20.58
CA THR A 50 -17.69 -14.06 19.54
C THR A 50 -17.09 -12.67 19.71
N VAL A 51 -16.54 -12.13 18.62
CA VAL A 51 -15.87 -10.83 18.56
C VAL A 51 -16.46 -10.03 17.42
N THR A 52 -16.75 -8.76 17.66
CA THR A 52 -17.19 -7.83 16.62
C THR A 52 -16.12 -6.76 16.43
N PHE A 53 -15.56 -6.72 15.21
CA PHE A 53 -14.68 -5.66 14.76
C PHE A 53 -15.51 -4.49 14.23
N THR A 54 -15.30 -3.30 14.78
CA THR A 54 -15.78 -2.04 14.18
C THR A 54 -14.60 -1.39 13.47
N VAL A 55 -14.66 -1.36 12.14
CA VAL A 55 -13.55 -0.95 11.29
C VAL A 55 -13.83 0.42 10.72
N THR A 56 -12.90 1.36 10.90
CA THR A 56 -12.99 2.71 10.32
C THR A 56 -11.81 2.94 9.40
N ASN A 57 -12.10 3.30 8.14
CA ASN A 57 -11.09 3.84 7.25
C ASN A 57 -10.88 5.33 7.56
N ALA A 58 -9.79 5.62 8.26
CA ALA A 58 -9.38 6.98 8.59
C ALA A 58 -8.22 7.48 7.68
N GLY A 59 -7.90 6.73 6.63
CA GLY A 59 -6.98 7.11 5.57
C GLY A 59 -7.70 7.85 4.44
N SER A 60 -6.93 8.06 3.37
CA SER A 60 -7.28 8.76 2.14
C SER A 60 -7.47 7.84 0.93
N ILE A 61 -7.16 6.54 1.06
CA ILE A 61 -7.43 5.52 0.02
C ILE A 61 -8.36 4.42 0.52
N PRO A 62 -8.96 3.61 -0.37
CA PRO A 62 -9.81 2.49 0.05
C PRO A 62 -9.03 1.43 0.82
N HIS A 63 -9.64 0.89 1.87
CA HIS A 63 -9.06 -0.17 2.71
C HIS A 63 -10.11 -1.26 2.98
N ALA A 64 -9.67 -2.42 3.46
CA ALA A 64 -10.51 -3.47 4.00
C ALA A 64 -9.78 -4.09 5.20
N LEU A 65 -10.48 -4.83 6.04
CA LEU A 65 -9.89 -5.59 7.13
C LEU A 65 -10.11 -7.08 6.87
N GLU A 66 -9.03 -7.85 6.83
CA GLU A 66 -9.05 -9.31 6.86
C GLU A 66 -8.49 -9.81 8.19
N VAL A 67 -9.09 -10.88 8.72
CA VAL A 67 -8.59 -11.63 9.88
C VAL A 67 -8.31 -13.07 9.42
N GLU A 68 -7.05 -13.47 9.51
CA GLU A 68 -6.56 -14.78 9.05
C GLU A 68 -5.85 -15.53 10.20
N GLY A 69 -6.12 -16.83 10.32
CA GLY A 69 -5.47 -17.70 11.29
C GLY A 69 -6.42 -18.73 11.90
N GLN A 70 -5.87 -19.84 12.42
CA GLN A 70 -6.66 -20.91 13.07
C GLN A 70 -7.81 -21.46 12.20
N GLY A 71 -7.64 -21.46 10.87
CA GLY A 71 -8.66 -21.88 9.90
C GLY A 71 -9.76 -20.84 9.63
N ILE A 72 -9.56 -19.59 10.05
CA ILE A 72 -10.36 -18.42 9.66
C ILE A 72 -9.59 -17.65 8.59
N GLU A 73 -10.31 -17.21 7.56
CA GLU A 73 -9.88 -16.28 6.50
C GLU A 73 -11.16 -15.52 6.11
N GLN A 74 -11.41 -14.37 6.73
CA GLN A 74 -12.64 -13.60 6.59
C GLN A 74 -12.34 -12.10 6.56
N GLU A 75 -12.99 -11.39 5.65
CA GLU A 75 -12.74 -9.97 5.38
C GLU A 75 -14.02 -9.12 5.37
N THR A 76 -13.85 -7.80 5.53
CA THR A 76 -14.87 -6.82 5.15
C THR A 76 -14.88 -6.60 3.64
N GLY A 77 -15.96 -6.05 3.10
CA GLY A 77 -15.89 -5.38 1.80
C GLY A 77 -14.96 -4.16 1.82
N VAL A 78 -14.67 -3.60 0.65
CA VAL A 78 -13.86 -2.37 0.52
C VAL A 78 -14.56 -1.19 1.21
N ILE A 79 -13.84 -0.55 2.12
CA ILE A 79 -14.21 0.59 2.94
C ILE A 79 -13.58 1.85 2.32
N GLN A 80 -14.42 2.76 1.82
CA GLN A 80 -13.99 4.03 1.25
C GLN A 80 -13.44 4.99 2.33
N PRO A 81 -12.62 6.00 1.98
CA PRO A 81 -12.12 7.01 2.92
C PRO A 81 -13.25 7.62 3.76
N GLY A 82 -13.06 7.66 5.08
CA GLY A 82 -14.04 8.16 6.04
C GLY A 82 -15.22 7.22 6.35
N ALA A 83 -15.37 6.11 5.64
CA ALA A 83 -16.42 5.13 5.88
C ALA A 83 -16.03 4.11 6.97
N SER A 84 -17.00 3.31 7.40
CA SER A 84 -16.81 2.25 8.38
C SER A 84 -17.57 0.98 8.00
N ALA A 85 -17.12 -0.17 8.50
CA ALA A 85 -17.74 -1.47 8.33
C ALA A 85 -17.65 -2.28 9.63
N THR A 86 -18.40 -3.38 9.71
CA THR A 86 -18.34 -4.32 10.84
C THR A 86 -18.06 -5.74 10.36
N LEU A 87 -17.25 -6.48 11.12
CA LEU A 87 -16.95 -7.89 10.87
C LEU A 87 -17.11 -8.67 12.19
N THR A 88 -18.00 -9.65 12.23
CA THR A 88 -18.22 -10.47 13.43
C THR A 88 -17.74 -11.90 13.21
N LEU A 89 -16.87 -12.38 14.09
CA LEU A 89 -16.21 -13.67 14.00
C LEU A 89 -16.31 -14.43 15.33
N THR A 90 -16.26 -15.76 15.29
CA THR A 90 -16.02 -16.58 16.49
C THR A 90 -14.57 -17.04 16.48
N LEU A 91 -13.76 -16.52 17.41
CA LEU A 91 -12.32 -16.75 17.44
C LEU A 91 -11.96 -17.76 18.54
N LYS A 92 -11.09 -18.72 18.18
CA LYS A 92 -10.53 -19.72 19.09
C LYS A 92 -9.22 -19.19 19.69
N PRO A 93 -8.74 -19.76 20.81
CA PRO A 93 -7.42 -19.40 21.32
C PRO A 93 -6.35 -19.62 20.25
N GLY A 94 -5.46 -18.65 20.09
CA GLY A 94 -4.44 -18.67 19.03
C GLY A 94 -3.96 -17.29 18.65
N THR A 95 -3.15 -17.24 17.59
CA THR A 95 -2.67 -16.00 16.98
C THR A 95 -3.31 -15.84 15.62
N TYR A 96 -3.68 -14.61 15.29
CA TYR A 96 -4.31 -14.21 14.04
C TYR A 96 -3.54 -13.02 13.45
N GLU A 97 -3.37 -13.04 12.13
CA GLU A 97 -2.96 -11.87 11.37
C GLU A 97 -4.19 -11.04 11.05
N VAL A 98 -4.08 -9.72 11.22
CA VAL A 98 -5.12 -8.76 10.87
C VAL A 98 -4.54 -7.76 9.93
N TYR A 99 -5.00 -7.73 8.68
CA TYR A 99 -4.34 -6.96 7.63
C TYR A 99 -5.31 -6.37 6.62
N CYS A 100 -4.80 -5.58 5.68
CA CYS A 100 -5.59 -5.07 4.57
C CYS A 100 -5.33 -5.87 3.27
N PRO A 101 -6.33 -6.57 2.72
CA PRO A 101 -6.18 -7.42 1.52
C PRO A 101 -6.28 -6.64 0.19
N VAL A 102 -6.59 -5.34 0.26
CA VAL A 102 -6.76 -4.49 -0.93
C VAL A 102 -5.53 -4.58 -1.83
N GLY A 103 -5.79 -4.74 -3.13
CA GLY A 103 -4.75 -4.88 -4.14
C GLY A 103 -4.01 -6.21 -4.07
N ASN A 104 -4.70 -7.34 -3.80
CA ASN A 104 -4.08 -8.66 -3.74
C ASN A 104 -2.91 -8.70 -2.72
N ASP A 105 -3.26 -8.28 -1.50
CA ASP A 105 -2.37 -8.10 -0.34
C ASP A 105 -1.27 -7.07 -0.51
N SER A 106 -1.38 -6.15 -1.48
CA SER A 106 -0.37 -5.11 -1.64
C SER A 106 -0.29 -4.21 -0.42
N HIS A 107 -1.43 -3.90 0.20
CA HIS A 107 -1.46 -3.12 1.43
C HIS A 107 -0.77 -3.85 2.58
N LYS A 108 -1.04 -5.16 2.78
CA LYS A 108 -0.31 -6.02 3.72
C LYS A 108 1.20 -6.02 3.44
N LYS A 109 1.62 -6.19 2.19
CA LYS A 109 3.05 -6.20 1.78
C LYS A 109 3.77 -4.89 2.08
N LEU A 110 3.03 -3.79 2.19
CA LEU A 110 3.53 -2.47 2.59
C LEU A 110 3.54 -2.26 4.12
N GLY A 111 3.22 -3.28 4.90
CA GLY A 111 3.19 -3.25 6.36
C GLY A 111 1.82 -2.95 6.97
N MET A 112 0.73 -2.99 6.17
CA MET A 112 -0.63 -2.81 6.69
C MET A 112 -1.16 -4.07 7.37
N ASP A 113 -0.49 -4.48 8.44
CA ASP A 113 -0.82 -5.64 9.24
C ASP A 113 -0.64 -5.39 10.74
N ALA A 114 -1.30 -6.22 11.54
CA ALA A 114 -1.21 -6.27 12.99
C ALA A 114 -1.43 -7.72 13.46
N GLU A 115 -0.84 -8.06 14.60
CA GLU A 115 -1.07 -9.36 15.25
C GLU A 115 -2.17 -9.24 16.31
N LEU A 116 -3.12 -10.17 16.30
CA LEU A 116 -4.14 -10.32 17.35
C LEU A 116 -3.96 -11.66 18.08
N LYS A 117 -3.79 -11.59 19.40
CA LYS A 117 -3.74 -12.77 20.27
C LYS A 117 -5.11 -13.04 20.89
N VAL A 118 -5.55 -14.29 20.82
CA VAL A 118 -6.79 -14.73 21.43
C VAL A 118 -6.45 -15.71 22.56
N ALA A 119 -6.74 -15.30 23.79
CA ALA A 119 -6.52 -16.09 24.99
C ALA A 119 -7.70 -17.04 25.27
N PRO A 120 -7.49 -18.16 25.97
CA PRO A 120 -8.60 -19.01 26.44
C PRO A 120 -9.63 -18.24 27.25
N ALA A 121 -10.92 -18.50 27.00
CA ALA A 121 -11.99 -18.08 27.89
C ALA A 121 -11.83 -18.81 29.23
N THR A 122 -11.52 -18.07 30.30
CA THR A 122 -11.34 -18.69 31.61
C THR A 122 -12.67 -19.18 32.17
N GLY A 123 -12.79 -20.49 32.38
CA GLY A 123 -13.85 -21.12 33.17
C GLY A 123 -13.27 -22.15 34.14
N ALA A 124 -13.31 -21.85 35.44
CA ALA A 124 -12.97 -22.69 36.60
C ALA A 124 -11.50 -23.17 36.75
N ALA A 125 -11.02 -23.11 38.00
CA ALA A 125 -9.63 -23.18 38.41
C ALA A 125 -8.96 -24.55 38.26
N ALA A 126 -7.66 -24.54 37.92
CA ALA A 126 -6.66 -25.39 38.55
C ALA A 126 -5.32 -24.64 38.65
N SER A 127 -4.84 -24.59 39.88
CA SER A 127 -3.52 -24.16 40.35
C SER A 127 -2.38 -24.93 39.68
N ASP A 128 -1.40 -24.21 39.12
CA ASP A 128 -0.04 -24.15 39.69
C ASP A 128 0.85 -23.25 38.83
N TYR A 129 1.17 -22.08 39.36
CA TYR A 129 2.34 -21.31 38.97
C TYR A 129 3.52 -21.84 39.80
N ASN A 130 4.51 -22.44 39.16
CA ASN A 130 5.91 -22.34 39.55
C ASN A 130 6.82 -22.85 38.42
N GLY A 131 7.62 -21.95 37.87
CA GLY A 131 8.58 -22.27 36.81
C GLY A 131 9.16 -21.03 36.16
N ALA A 132 9.87 -20.22 36.94
CA ALA A 132 10.72 -19.16 36.40
C ALA A 132 11.76 -19.78 35.45
N GLY A 133 11.61 -19.50 34.16
CA GLY A 133 12.58 -19.80 33.11
C GLY A 133 12.78 -18.54 32.29
N ALA A 134 13.70 -17.68 32.74
CA ALA A 134 14.21 -16.58 31.94
C ALA A 134 14.84 -17.17 30.67
N MET A 135 14.24 -16.91 29.51
CA MET A 135 14.93 -17.01 28.23
C MET A 135 15.06 -15.60 27.66
N ALA A 136 16.32 -15.20 27.59
CA ALA A 136 16.83 -13.93 27.15
C ALA A 136 16.24 -13.52 25.79
N GLY A 137 16.05 -12.21 25.65
CA GLY A 137 15.74 -11.58 24.37
C GLY A 137 16.75 -12.00 23.32
N MET A 138 16.27 -12.80 22.36
CA MET A 138 16.87 -12.84 21.04
C MET A 138 16.49 -11.50 20.42
N GLY A 139 17.46 -10.58 20.42
CA GLY A 139 17.31 -9.28 19.76
C GLY A 139 16.72 -9.51 18.38
N ALA A 140 15.66 -8.77 18.08
CA ALA A 140 15.10 -8.73 16.75
C ALA A 140 16.26 -8.57 15.75
N PRO A 141 16.36 -9.43 14.71
CA PRO A 141 17.41 -9.26 13.73
C PRO A 141 17.35 -7.83 13.21
N ALA A 142 18.49 -7.15 13.16
CA ALA A 142 18.57 -5.84 12.52
C ALA A 142 17.92 -5.95 11.13
N PRO A 143 17.04 -5.02 10.73
CA PRO A 143 16.30 -5.14 9.49
C PRO A 143 17.30 -5.36 8.35
N SER A 144 17.17 -6.48 7.64
CA SER A 144 17.98 -6.75 6.46
C SER A 144 17.65 -5.67 5.44
N ILE A 145 18.63 -4.82 5.10
CA ILE A 145 18.49 -3.82 4.04
C ILE A 145 18.10 -4.56 2.77
N GLN A 146 16.90 -4.34 2.26
CA GLN A 146 16.49 -4.89 0.98
C GLN A 146 17.06 -4.01 -0.12
N ALA A 147 17.56 -4.61 -1.19
CA ALA A 147 18.13 -3.87 -2.29
C ALA A 147 17.89 -4.57 -3.62
N ILE A 148 17.75 -3.77 -4.67
CA ILE A 148 17.50 -4.24 -6.03
C ILE A 148 18.34 -3.44 -7.00
N ARG A 149 19.06 -4.14 -7.88
CA ARG A 149 19.74 -3.54 -9.02
C ARG A 149 18.94 -3.82 -10.28
N VAL A 150 18.55 -2.77 -10.99
CA VAL A 150 17.82 -2.83 -12.26
C VAL A 150 18.73 -2.42 -13.41
N THR A 151 18.56 -3.08 -14.55
CA THR A 151 19.23 -2.70 -15.81
C THR A 151 18.19 -2.71 -16.91
N GLY A 152 18.02 -1.56 -17.57
CA GLY A 152 17.17 -1.39 -18.73
C GLY A 152 17.71 -2.17 -19.93
N GLY A 153 16.81 -2.76 -20.69
CA GLY A 153 17.17 -3.52 -21.89
C GLY A 153 16.05 -3.56 -22.93
N GLY A 154 16.37 -4.12 -24.10
CA GLY A 154 15.46 -4.14 -25.24
C GLY A 154 15.30 -2.78 -25.93
N PRO A 155 14.34 -2.65 -26.86
CA PRO A 155 14.01 -1.37 -27.46
C PRO A 155 13.67 -0.31 -26.41
N VAL A 156 14.15 0.91 -26.64
CA VAL A 156 13.84 2.07 -25.83
C VAL A 156 12.77 2.88 -26.53
N ILE A 157 11.72 3.24 -25.80
CA ILE A 157 10.53 3.88 -26.35
C ILE A 157 10.28 5.17 -25.61
N GLN A 158 10.30 6.28 -26.33
CA GLN A 158 9.74 7.53 -25.83
C GLN A 158 8.22 7.46 -25.96
N ILE A 159 7.51 7.75 -24.88
CA ILE A 159 6.06 7.95 -24.90
C ILE A 159 5.80 9.46 -24.95
N LEU A 160 4.92 9.86 -25.85
CA LEU A 160 4.55 11.24 -26.09
C LEU A 160 3.16 11.52 -25.52
N PRO A 161 2.84 12.78 -25.21
CA PRO A 161 1.49 13.20 -24.87
C PRO A 161 0.46 12.71 -25.89
N GLY A 162 -0.67 12.25 -25.39
CA GLY A 162 -1.79 11.83 -26.22
C GLY A 162 -2.91 11.20 -25.40
N PRO A 163 -3.97 10.72 -26.07
CA PRO A 163 -5.12 10.16 -25.38
C PRO A 163 -4.77 8.83 -24.70
N PHE A 164 -5.29 8.65 -23.49
CA PHE A 164 -5.27 7.39 -22.77
C PHE A 164 -6.18 6.37 -23.50
N PRO A 165 -5.69 5.16 -23.83
CA PRO A 165 -6.44 4.21 -24.66
C PRO A 165 -7.69 3.58 -24.02
N PHE A 166 -7.85 3.65 -22.69
CA PHE A 166 -8.97 3.02 -21.97
C PHE A 166 -9.83 4.02 -21.19
N PRO A 167 -10.35 5.09 -21.82
CA PRO A 167 -11.09 6.13 -21.11
C PRO A 167 -12.36 5.57 -20.45
N ASP A 168 -13.05 4.64 -21.10
CA ASP A 168 -14.28 4.02 -20.58
C ASP A 168 -14.02 3.13 -19.35
N SER A 169 -12.88 2.43 -19.32
CA SER A 169 -12.49 1.62 -18.16
C SER A 169 -12.04 2.48 -16.98
N ALA A 170 -11.45 3.64 -17.24
CA ALA A 170 -11.04 4.58 -16.20
C ALA A 170 -12.20 5.42 -15.65
N ALA A 171 -13.23 5.73 -16.47
CA ALA A 171 -14.30 6.66 -16.10
C ALA A 171 -15.02 6.34 -14.78
N PRO A 172 -15.41 5.09 -14.46
CA PRO A 172 -16.07 4.76 -13.19
C PRO A 172 -15.17 5.02 -11.97
N ILE A 173 -13.86 4.85 -12.14
CA ILE A 173 -12.88 5.04 -11.06
C ILE A 173 -12.56 6.53 -10.91
N LEU A 174 -12.43 7.27 -12.02
CA LEU A 174 -12.21 8.72 -12.01
C LEU A 174 -13.28 9.49 -11.25
N GLN A 175 -14.53 9.00 -11.26
CA GLN A 175 -15.62 9.60 -10.47
C GLN A 175 -15.35 9.60 -8.96
N GLN A 176 -14.48 8.73 -8.46
CA GLN A 176 -14.14 8.58 -7.05
C GLN A 176 -13.11 9.63 -6.58
N PHE A 177 -12.48 10.39 -7.50
CA PHE A 177 -11.36 11.30 -7.21
C PHE A 177 -11.76 12.76 -6.95
N GLY A 178 -13.06 13.06 -6.83
CA GLY A 178 -13.55 14.38 -6.40
C GLY A 178 -12.95 15.55 -7.18
N ASP A 179 -12.32 16.49 -6.47
CA ASP A 179 -11.73 17.73 -7.02
C ASP A 179 -10.54 17.48 -7.96
N GLU A 180 -9.86 16.32 -7.85
CA GLU A 180 -8.71 15.98 -8.70
C GLU A 180 -9.13 15.43 -10.07
N ARG A 181 -10.43 15.16 -10.25
CA ARG A 181 -10.99 14.63 -11.49
C ARG A 181 -10.63 15.48 -12.71
N GLU A 182 -10.68 16.81 -12.60
CA GLU A 182 -10.38 17.70 -13.73
C GLU A 182 -8.92 17.55 -14.21
N GLY A 183 -7.98 17.42 -13.25
CA GLY A 183 -6.57 17.17 -13.55
C GLY A 183 -6.35 15.81 -14.22
N LEU A 184 -7.05 14.78 -13.75
CA LEU A 184 -6.99 13.43 -14.33
C LEU A 184 -7.66 13.36 -15.71
N GLU A 185 -8.80 14.01 -15.92
CA GLU A 185 -9.47 14.10 -17.22
C GLU A 185 -8.62 14.85 -18.26
N SER A 186 -7.85 15.85 -17.84
CA SER A 186 -6.85 16.50 -18.68
C SER A 186 -5.75 15.52 -19.11
N GLN A 187 -5.27 14.70 -18.17
CA GLN A 187 -4.28 13.65 -18.46
C GLN A 187 -4.86 12.51 -19.33
N VAL A 188 -6.16 12.22 -19.26
CA VAL A 188 -6.80 11.28 -20.20
C VAL A 188 -6.65 11.74 -21.65
N LYS A 189 -6.60 13.05 -21.91
CA LYS A 189 -6.54 13.58 -23.28
C LYS A 189 -5.10 13.79 -23.78
N ASN A 190 -4.23 14.29 -22.92
CA ASN A 190 -2.89 14.76 -23.29
C ASN A 190 -1.79 14.24 -22.35
N GLY A 191 -2.07 13.17 -21.63
CA GLY A 191 -1.18 12.66 -20.60
C GLY A 191 -0.06 11.76 -21.13
N PRO A 192 0.84 11.36 -20.21
CA PRO A 192 1.93 10.44 -20.49
C PRO A 192 1.49 9.01 -20.86
N TYR A 193 0.24 8.64 -20.66
CA TYR A 193 -0.22 7.25 -20.78
C TYR A 193 -0.83 6.92 -22.14
N SER A 194 -0.22 7.42 -23.23
CA SER A 194 -0.79 7.30 -24.57
C SER A 194 -0.18 6.16 -25.39
N ASN A 195 -0.76 5.88 -26.56
CA ASN A 195 -0.16 5.03 -27.61
C ASN A 195 0.70 5.83 -28.62
N ASN A 196 0.87 7.15 -28.41
CA ASN A 196 1.76 7.97 -29.21
C ASN A 196 3.20 7.72 -28.77
N VAL A 197 3.94 6.93 -29.53
CA VAL A 197 5.25 6.41 -29.13
C VAL A 197 6.26 6.53 -30.26
N THR A 198 7.52 6.64 -29.90
CA THR A 198 8.65 6.63 -30.85
C THR A 198 9.79 5.78 -30.31
N ARG A 199 10.38 4.97 -31.19
CA ARG A 199 11.61 4.24 -30.86
C ARG A 199 12.78 5.22 -30.77
N VAL A 200 13.49 5.16 -29.66
CA VAL A 200 14.69 5.96 -29.38
C VAL A 200 15.83 5.06 -28.91
N GLY A 201 16.97 5.64 -28.57
CA GLY A 201 18.11 4.94 -27.98
C GLY A 201 18.39 5.43 -26.57
N GLY A 202 18.89 4.55 -25.71
CA GLY A 202 19.31 4.94 -24.37
C GLY A 202 19.67 3.76 -23.47
N THR A 203 20.26 4.09 -22.33
CA THR A 203 20.59 3.15 -21.26
C THR A 203 20.01 3.67 -19.96
N PHE A 204 19.69 2.73 -19.07
CA PHE A 204 19.32 3.08 -17.71
C PHE A 204 19.74 1.93 -16.79
N ALA A 205 20.45 2.26 -15.71
CA ALA A 205 20.68 1.35 -14.61
C ALA A 205 20.52 2.13 -13.31
N PHE A 206 19.92 1.49 -12.32
CA PHE A 206 19.88 2.02 -10.97
C PHE A 206 19.94 0.90 -9.95
N THR A 207 20.38 1.25 -8.75
CA THR A 207 20.26 0.43 -7.56
C THR A 207 19.44 1.20 -6.55
N ALA A 208 18.45 0.54 -5.97
CA ALA A 208 17.64 1.10 -4.90
C ALA A 208 17.83 0.27 -3.64
N TRP A 209 17.89 0.94 -2.50
CA TRP A 209 18.00 0.33 -1.19
C TRP A 209 16.83 0.81 -0.33
N ASP A 210 16.04 -0.14 0.14
CA ASP A 210 15.05 0.08 1.19
C ASP A 210 15.75 -0.09 2.54
N LYS A 211 15.89 1.03 3.25
CA LYS A 211 16.49 1.11 4.60
C LYS A 211 15.42 1.53 5.62
N GLY A 212 14.14 1.40 5.27
CA GLY A 212 12.97 1.84 6.03
C GLY A 212 12.55 3.28 5.73
N ALA A 213 11.35 3.63 6.17
CA ALA A 213 10.48 4.77 5.79
C ALA A 213 11.11 6.14 5.43
N THR A 214 12.34 6.45 5.85
CA THR A 214 13.01 7.74 5.57
C THR A 214 14.47 7.63 5.16
N ARG A 215 15.04 6.43 5.11
CA ARG A 215 16.47 6.20 4.86
C ARG A 215 16.77 5.58 3.52
N ASP A 216 15.75 5.44 2.68
CA ASP A 216 15.87 4.87 1.36
C ASP A 216 16.86 5.68 0.52
N SER A 217 17.63 4.96 -0.27
CA SER A 217 18.63 5.56 -1.14
C SER A 217 18.50 4.98 -2.53
N VAL A 218 18.89 5.78 -3.53
CA VAL A 218 18.93 5.37 -4.92
C VAL A 218 20.21 5.91 -5.54
N ASP A 219 20.81 5.12 -6.42
CA ASP A 219 21.93 5.53 -7.26
C ASP A 219 21.63 5.02 -8.66
N GLY A 220 21.72 5.89 -9.65
CA GLY A 220 21.41 5.51 -11.02
C GLY A 220 21.64 6.58 -12.04
N LEU A 221 21.82 6.12 -13.26
CA LEU A 221 22.11 6.94 -14.42
C LEU A 221 21.24 6.48 -15.58
N ALA A 222 20.45 7.40 -16.13
CA ALA A 222 19.81 7.23 -17.42
C ALA A 222 20.44 8.17 -18.45
N GLU A 223 20.74 7.66 -19.64
CA GLU A 223 21.16 8.46 -20.79
C GLU A 223 20.34 8.02 -21.99
N PHE A 224 19.60 8.94 -22.62
CA PHE A 224 18.72 8.60 -23.74
C PHE A 224 18.55 9.76 -24.72
N ALA A 225 18.18 9.44 -25.95
CA ALA A 225 17.77 10.40 -26.95
C ALA A 225 16.24 10.53 -27.00
N THR A 226 15.74 11.70 -27.39
CA THR A 226 14.33 11.91 -27.74
C THR A 226 14.15 12.04 -29.25
N GLN A 227 12.91 11.97 -29.74
CA GLN A 227 12.55 11.99 -31.16
C GLN A 227 13.06 13.24 -31.91
N ASP A 228 13.29 14.34 -31.19
CA ASP A 228 13.84 15.60 -31.71
C ASP A 228 15.38 15.59 -31.79
N GLY A 229 16.02 14.49 -31.42
CA GLY A 229 17.48 14.32 -31.41
C GLY A 229 18.17 14.87 -30.17
N ALA A 230 17.45 15.45 -29.20
CA ALA A 230 18.05 15.92 -27.96
C ALA A 230 18.57 14.74 -27.12
N ARG A 231 19.74 14.93 -26.48
CA ARG A 231 20.37 13.94 -25.59
C ARG A 231 20.09 14.33 -24.14
N TRP A 232 19.48 13.44 -23.40
CA TRP A 232 19.14 13.64 -22.01
C TRP A 232 20.01 12.75 -21.12
N LYS A 233 20.43 13.31 -19.99
CA LYS A 233 21.10 12.58 -18.93
C LYS A 233 20.40 12.88 -17.61
N LEU A 234 20.03 11.84 -16.88
CA LEU A 234 19.47 11.91 -15.54
C LEU A 234 20.41 11.20 -14.58
N VAL A 235 20.86 11.92 -13.55
CA VAL A 235 21.56 11.34 -12.41
C VAL A 235 20.59 11.33 -11.23
N LEU A 236 20.25 10.16 -10.72
CA LEU A 236 19.40 10.03 -9.53
C LEU A 236 20.19 10.51 -8.30
N ASP A 237 19.53 11.25 -7.41
CA ASP A 237 20.15 11.86 -6.22
C ASP A 237 19.58 11.25 -4.94
N ARG A 238 18.31 11.55 -4.64
CA ARG A 238 17.66 11.16 -3.38
C ARG A 238 16.28 10.61 -3.63
N VAL A 239 15.88 9.65 -2.79
CA VAL A 239 14.52 9.14 -2.80
C VAL A 239 13.59 10.20 -2.22
N GLN A 240 12.45 10.43 -2.85
CA GLN A 240 11.38 11.21 -2.26
C GLN A 240 10.74 10.34 -1.19
N THR A 241 10.97 10.63 0.09
CA THR A 241 10.44 9.86 1.22
C THR A 241 9.31 10.57 1.95
N LYS A 242 8.98 11.80 1.58
CA LYS A 242 7.86 12.54 2.18
C LYS A 242 6.62 12.35 1.30
N ASP A 243 5.48 12.09 1.94
CA ASP A 243 4.17 12.08 1.29
C ASP A 243 4.04 13.31 0.39
N VAL A 244 3.84 13.09 -0.90
CA VAL A 244 3.57 14.18 -1.83
C VAL A 244 2.16 14.67 -1.51
N PRO A 245 1.95 15.97 -1.25
CA PRO A 245 0.61 16.50 -1.07
C PRO A 245 -0.24 16.13 -2.30
N HIS A 246 -1.44 15.58 -2.05
CA HIS A 246 -2.39 15.00 -3.02
C HIS A 246 -2.18 13.50 -3.33
N HIS A 247 -3.00 12.68 -2.64
CA HIS A 247 -3.02 11.21 -2.58
C HIS A 247 -1.75 10.57 -1.99
N PRO A 248 -1.80 9.36 -1.40
CA PRO A 248 -0.60 8.73 -0.86
C PRO A 248 0.25 8.27 -2.04
N ARG A 249 0.99 9.19 -2.65
CA ARG A 249 2.12 8.81 -3.50
C ARG A 249 3.13 8.27 -2.54
N PHE A 250 3.39 6.98 -2.64
CA PHE A 250 4.43 6.34 -1.85
C PHE A 250 5.73 7.12 -1.99
N GLY A 251 6.16 7.73 -0.89
CA GLY A 251 7.56 8.04 -0.73
C GLY A 251 8.33 6.73 -0.49
N GLY A 252 9.61 6.71 -0.83
CA GLY A 252 10.48 5.57 -0.56
C GLY A 252 10.69 4.63 -1.74
N VAL A 253 11.39 3.53 -1.44
CA VAL A 253 11.66 2.42 -2.34
C VAL A 253 10.73 1.29 -1.99
N ILE A 254 9.89 0.89 -2.94
CA ILE A 254 8.95 -0.21 -2.76
C ILE A 254 9.38 -1.39 -3.60
N LEU A 255 9.36 -2.58 -2.99
CA LEU A 255 9.69 -3.84 -3.65
C LEU A 255 8.47 -4.76 -3.69
N GLY A 256 8.21 -5.39 -4.83
CA GLY A 256 7.21 -6.47 -4.94
C GLY A 256 5.75 -6.04 -4.76
N LEU A 257 5.31 -4.97 -5.43
CA LEU A 257 3.98 -4.36 -5.20
C LEU A 257 2.97 -4.58 -6.33
N TYR A 258 1.70 -4.80 -5.98
CA TYR A 258 0.53 -4.82 -6.89
C TYR A 258 -0.29 -3.52 -6.76
N TYR A 259 -0.45 -2.73 -7.82
CA TYR A 259 -1.14 -1.41 -7.79
C TYR A 259 -1.57 -0.94 -9.19
N HIS A 260 -2.15 0.28 -9.26
CA HIS A 260 -2.73 0.94 -10.44
C HIS A 260 -4.04 0.34 -10.97
N GLY A 261 -4.61 0.98 -11.99
CA GLY A 261 -5.83 0.60 -12.68
C GLY A 261 -7.02 0.53 -11.75
N ASN A 262 -7.54 -0.68 -11.57
CA ASN A 262 -8.74 -0.94 -10.77
C ASN A 262 -8.46 -1.07 -9.26
N THR A 263 -7.22 -0.92 -8.81
CA THR A 263 -6.90 -1.02 -7.38
C THR A 263 -7.38 0.19 -6.58
N ALA A 264 -7.73 1.30 -7.24
CA ALA A 264 -8.03 2.59 -6.62
C ALA A 264 -6.88 3.12 -5.72
N VAL A 265 -5.67 2.60 -5.94
CA VAL A 265 -4.43 3.07 -5.32
C VAL A 265 -3.67 3.88 -6.38
N HIS A 266 -3.48 5.18 -6.11
CA HIS A 266 -2.84 6.18 -6.99
C HIS A 266 -3.64 6.62 -8.24
N THR A 267 -2.94 7.08 -9.29
CA THR A 267 -3.55 7.51 -10.55
C THR A 267 -4.23 6.32 -11.25
N PRO A 268 -5.52 6.47 -11.62
CA PRO A 268 -6.28 5.43 -12.30
C PRO A 268 -5.94 5.32 -13.80
N LEU A 269 -5.03 6.15 -14.31
CA LEU A 269 -4.71 6.24 -15.75
C LEU A 269 -3.62 5.26 -16.19
N VAL A 270 -3.29 4.28 -15.35
CA VAL A 270 -2.29 3.24 -15.61
C VAL A 270 -2.97 1.90 -15.40
N PRO A 271 -2.70 0.86 -16.21
CA PRO A 271 -3.21 -0.49 -15.97
C PRO A 271 -2.84 -1.02 -14.58
N THR A 272 -3.63 -1.95 -14.03
CA THR A 272 -3.24 -2.72 -12.85
C THR A 272 -1.99 -3.55 -13.18
N ILE A 273 -0.95 -3.47 -12.34
CA ILE A 273 0.34 -4.10 -12.58
C ILE A 273 0.90 -4.77 -11.33
N ASN A 274 1.86 -5.67 -11.53
CA ASN A 274 2.81 -6.09 -10.51
C ASN A 274 4.16 -5.41 -10.77
N SER A 275 4.85 -4.94 -9.73
CA SER A 275 6.18 -4.34 -9.84
C SER A 275 7.22 -5.12 -9.05
N ALA A 276 8.43 -5.23 -9.60
CA ALA A 276 9.60 -5.65 -8.85
C ALA A 276 10.13 -4.50 -7.98
N VAL A 277 10.10 -3.27 -8.51
CA VAL A 277 10.44 -2.06 -7.76
C VAL A 277 9.68 -0.85 -8.29
N ALA A 278 9.32 0.04 -7.38
CA ALA A 278 8.76 1.35 -7.67
C ALA A 278 9.32 2.38 -6.68
N LEU A 279 9.68 3.57 -7.17
CA LEU A 279 10.10 4.66 -6.29
C LEU A 279 9.83 6.02 -6.92
N TRP A 280 9.71 7.02 -6.06
CA TRP A 280 9.86 8.42 -6.42
C TRP A 280 11.22 8.92 -5.96
N ALA A 281 11.88 9.72 -6.78
CA ALA A 281 13.18 10.30 -6.49
C ALA A 281 13.26 11.74 -7.01
N PHE A 282 14.33 12.42 -6.61
CA PHE A 282 14.81 13.61 -7.29
C PHE A 282 16.10 13.27 -8.03
N GLY A 283 16.39 14.04 -9.07
CA GLY A 283 17.64 13.91 -9.80
C GLY A 283 18.05 15.17 -10.54
N HIS A 284 19.28 15.12 -11.02
CA HIS A 284 19.89 16.15 -11.84
C HIS A 284 19.66 15.82 -13.31
N LEU A 285 18.96 16.70 -14.01
CA LEU A 285 18.59 16.52 -15.40
C LEU A 285 19.42 17.43 -16.29
N TYR A 286 20.00 16.86 -17.34
CA TYR A 286 20.79 17.57 -18.34
C TYR A 286 20.21 17.35 -19.73
N LYS A 287 20.24 18.38 -20.58
CA LYS A 287 19.90 18.34 -22.01
C LYS A 287 21.13 18.79 -22.81
N ASN A 288 21.60 17.94 -23.70
CA ASN A 288 22.79 18.16 -24.54
C ASN A 288 24.03 18.59 -23.73
N GLY A 289 24.18 18.04 -22.52
CA GLY A 289 25.29 18.34 -21.60
C GLY A 289 25.09 19.59 -20.73
N ALA A 290 24.08 20.42 -21.00
CA ALA A 290 23.72 21.56 -20.15
C ALA A 290 22.74 21.14 -19.06
N LEU A 291 22.94 21.64 -17.83
CA LEU A 291 22.02 21.41 -16.72
C LEU A 291 20.67 22.08 -17.01
N VAL A 292 19.59 21.31 -16.85
CA VAL A 292 18.20 21.78 -16.97
C VAL A 292 17.63 22.07 -15.58
N THR A 293 17.81 21.16 -14.63
CA THR A 293 17.39 21.31 -13.24
C THR A 293 18.14 20.33 -12.33
N ASP A 294 18.39 20.72 -11.09
CA ASP A 294 18.92 19.86 -10.01
C ASP A 294 17.80 19.22 -9.16
N ASN A 295 16.53 19.44 -9.54
CA ASN A 295 15.38 19.06 -8.74
C ASN A 295 14.29 18.40 -9.59
N ALA A 296 14.66 17.71 -10.68
CA ALA A 296 13.72 16.94 -11.46
C ALA A 296 13.06 15.88 -10.58
N MET A 297 11.73 15.81 -10.59
CA MET A 297 10.98 14.77 -9.92
C MET A 297 10.91 13.55 -10.82
N VAL A 298 11.34 12.40 -10.31
CA VAL A 298 11.52 11.16 -11.08
C VAL A 298 10.60 10.08 -10.51
N HIS A 299 9.88 9.40 -11.38
CA HIS A 299 9.19 8.16 -11.04
C HIS A 299 9.77 7.03 -11.88
N VAL A 300 10.20 5.95 -11.22
CA VAL A 300 10.73 4.78 -11.89
C VAL A 300 10.05 3.52 -11.38
N MET A 301 9.73 2.63 -12.32
CA MET A 301 9.07 1.35 -12.03
C MET A 301 9.61 0.25 -12.93
N LEU A 302 10.02 -0.88 -12.35
CA LEU A 302 10.19 -2.14 -13.09
C LEU A 302 8.95 -2.99 -12.85
N LEU A 303 8.16 -3.23 -13.90
CA LEU A 303 6.79 -3.73 -13.77
C LEU A 303 6.41 -4.78 -14.82
N SER A 304 5.27 -5.43 -14.56
CA SER A 304 4.59 -6.37 -15.44
C SER A 304 4.25 -5.68 -16.76
N ARG A 305 4.70 -6.25 -17.87
CA ARG A 305 4.53 -5.70 -19.23
C ARG A 305 3.13 -5.16 -19.47
N THR A 306 3.04 -3.87 -19.80
CA THR A 306 1.77 -3.20 -20.09
C THR A 306 1.55 -2.98 -21.57
N ARG A 307 2.62 -3.00 -22.37
CA ARG A 307 2.59 -2.68 -23.80
C ARG A 307 2.83 -3.91 -24.67
N ARG A 308 2.13 -3.98 -25.81
CA ARG A 308 2.27 -5.06 -26.79
C ARG A 308 3.61 -4.95 -27.53
N ASN A 309 4.15 -6.11 -27.91
CA ASN A 309 5.35 -6.18 -28.72
C ASN A 309 5.06 -5.64 -30.13
N GLY A 310 5.98 -4.87 -30.67
CA GLY A 310 5.86 -4.32 -32.03
C GLY A 310 5.39 -2.87 -32.01
N ASP A 311 4.09 -2.66 -31.81
CA ASP A 311 3.43 -1.34 -31.87
C ASP A 311 3.44 -0.55 -30.55
N PHE A 312 3.83 -1.18 -29.44
CA PHE A 312 3.91 -0.57 -28.12
C PHE A 312 2.60 0.04 -27.61
N ALA A 313 1.46 -0.36 -28.18
CA ALA A 313 0.18 0.05 -27.66
C ALA A 313 -0.07 -0.62 -26.31
N ILE A 314 -0.74 0.09 -25.40
CA ILE A 314 -1.14 -0.46 -24.10
C ILE A 314 -2.09 -1.65 -24.36
N ALA A 315 -1.77 -2.78 -23.74
CA ALA A 315 -2.33 -4.09 -24.06
C ALA A 315 -3.57 -4.45 -23.22
N CYS A 316 -3.61 -4.00 -21.97
CA CYS A 316 -4.56 -4.46 -20.97
C CYS A 316 -4.88 -3.38 -19.94
N TRP A 317 -6.07 -3.50 -19.33
CA TRP A 317 -6.45 -2.77 -18.12
C TRP A 317 -5.91 -3.43 -16.85
N ASP A 318 -5.78 -4.76 -16.86
CA ASP A 318 -5.07 -5.54 -15.84
C ASP A 318 -3.97 -6.37 -16.50
N CYS A 319 -2.73 -5.97 -16.21
CA CYS A 319 -1.51 -6.55 -16.73
C CYS A 319 -0.72 -7.29 -15.64
N SER A 320 -1.28 -7.45 -14.44
CA SER A 320 -0.59 -8.00 -13.26
C SER A 320 -0.06 -9.42 -13.46
N LYS A 321 -0.66 -10.19 -14.37
CA LYS A 321 -0.25 -11.56 -14.72
C LYS A 321 0.85 -11.63 -15.77
N ASN A 322 1.24 -10.49 -16.35
CA ASN A 322 2.28 -10.44 -17.37
C ASN A 322 3.67 -10.48 -16.72
N THR A 323 4.67 -10.86 -17.53
CA THR A 323 6.08 -10.88 -17.13
C THR A 323 6.54 -9.50 -16.64
N ILE A 324 7.28 -9.45 -15.53
CA ILE A 324 7.90 -8.22 -15.02
C ILE A 324 9.21 -7.95 -15.77
N ASP A 325 9.13 -7.14 -16.83
CA ASP A 325 10.27 -6.80 -17.68
C ASP A 325 10.19 -5.42 -18.35
N GLU A 326 9.13 -4.65 -18.11
CA GLU A 326 9.00 -3.29 -18.62
C GLU A 326 9.51 -2.29 -17.57
N LEU A 327 10.54 -1.53 -17.91
CA LEU A 327 11.07 -0.46 -17.06
C LEU A 327 10.54 0.88 -17.55
N GLN A 328 9.80 1.57 -16.70
CA GLN A 328 9.19 2.87 -16.96
C GLN A 328 9.98 3.96 -16.22
N LEU A 329 10.33 5.03 -16.92
CA LEU A 329 10.99 6.22 -16.38
C LEU A 329 10.21 7.47 -16.77
N GLN A 330 9.57 8.09 -15.78
CA GLN A 330 8.93 9.39 -15.93
C GLN A 330 9.77 10.47 -15.23
N ILE A 331 10.00 11.59 -15.91
CA ILE A 331 10.74 12.73 -15.39
C ILE A 331 9.88 13.98 -15.54
N LEU A 332 9.60 14.64 -14.43
CA LEU A 332 8.75 15.81 -14.29
C LEU A 332 9.57 16.99 -13.75
N PRO A 333 9.18 18.24 -14.04
CA PRO A 333 9.72 19.41 -13.34
C PRO A 333 9.56 19.26 -11.82
N GLY A 334 10.50 19.84 -11.07
CA GLY A 334 10.36 19.93 -9.62
C GLY A 334 9.14 20.78 -9.23
N PRO A 335 8.65 20.68 -7.98
CA PRO A 335 7.59 21.54 -7.49
C PRO A 335 7.91 23.03 -7.70
N GLY A 336 7.03 23.75 -8.41
CA GLY A 336 7.20 25.17 -8.73
C GLY A 336 8.11 25.48 -9.92
N GLU A 337 8.67 24.46 -10.59
CA GLU A 337 9.54 24.66 -11.76
C GLU A 337 8.75 24.72 -13.07
N PRO A 338 9.27 25.44 -14.09
CA PRO A 338 8.65 25.47 -15.41
C PRO A 338 8.67 24.09 -16.08
N LYS A 339 7.73 23.89 -17.01
CA LYS A 339 7.73 22.73 -17.91
C LYS A 339 9.05 22.62 -18.67
N PHE A 340 9.50 21.38 -18.89
CA PHE A 340 10.66 21.14 -19.73
C PHE A 340 10.39 21.52 -21.19
N ASP A 341 11.44 21.91 -21.90
CA ASP A 341 11.43 22.00 -23.35
C ASP A 341 11.45 20.59 -23.97
N ALA A 342 10.30 19.92 -23.85
CA ALA A 342 9.98 18.60 -24.35
C ALA A 342 8.45 18.50 -24.58
N PRO A 343 7.97 17.64 -25.49
CA PRO A 343 6.54 17.45 -25.70
C PRO A 343 5.79 17.16 -24.40
N GLY A 344 4.78 17.99 -24.08
CA GLY A 344 3.98 17.86 -22.85
C GLY A 344 4.61 18.47 -21.60
N GLY A 345 5.87 18.92 -21.65
CA GLY A 345 6.58 19.50 -20.52
C GLY A 345 7.23 18.49 -19.58
N PHE A 346 7.32 17.22 -20.00
CA PHE A 346 7.88 16.12 -19.23
C PHE A 346 8.58 15.11 -20.16
N LEU A 347 9.29 14.14 -19.60
CA LEU A 347 9.89 13.03 -20.33
C LEU A 347 9.30 11.71 -19.83
N PHE A 348 8.98 10.80 -20.76
CA PHE A 348 8.55 9.45 -20.41
C PHE A 348 9.19 8.46 -21.36
N VAL A 349 9.98 7.54 -20.80
CA VAL A 349 10.79 6.59 -21.56
C VAL A 349 10.64 5.19 -20.95
N ASN A 350 10.44 4.19 -21.81
CA ASN A 350 10.32 2.80 -21.41
C ASN A 350 11.44 1.95 -22.04
N TRP A 351 11.89 0.93 -21.30
CA TRP A 351 12.75 -0.15 -21.81
C TRP A 351 11.96 -1.47 -21.76
N GLU A 352 11.80 -2.12 -22.91
CA GLU A 352 10.88 -3.26 -23.09
C GLU A 352 11.34 -4.57 -22.43
N LYS A 353 12.64 -4.75 -22.19
CA LYS A 353 13.24 -6.02 -21.74
C LYS A 353 14.30 -5.77 -20.69
N SER A 354 13.83 -5.34 -19.53
CA SER A 354 14.63 -4.97 -18.39
C SER A 354 14.68 -6.12 -17.38
N GLY A 355 15.73 -6.15 -16.57
CA GLY A 355 15.93 -7.18 -15.56
C GLY A 355 16.32 -6.60 -14.22
N SER A 356 16.15 -7.40 -13.17
CA SER A 356 16.60 -7.07 -11.83
C SER A 356 17.35 -8.22 -11.17
N ARG A 357 18.20 -7.88 -10.19
CA ARG A 357 18.89 -8.82 -9.32
C ARG A 357 19.13 -8.20 -7.95
N LYS A 358 19.42 -9.03 -6.94
CA LYS A 358 20.02 -8.52 -5.70
C LYS A 358 21.43 -7.98 -6.03
N PRO A 359 21.81 -6.79 -5.54
CA PRO A 359 23.08 -6.14 -5.87
C PRO A 359 24.32 -6.97 -5.54
#